data_AF-Q2W758-F1
#
_entry.id   AF-Q2W758-F1
#
_cell.length_a   1.000
_cell.length_b   1.000
_cell.length_c   1.000
_cell.angle_alpha   90.00
_cell.angle_beta   90.00
_cell.angle_gamma   90.00
#
_symmetry.space_group_name_H-M   'P 1'
#
loop_
_entity.id
_entity.type
_entity.pdbx_description
1 polymer ?
#
loop_
_entity_poly.entity_id
_entity_poly.type
_entity_poly.pdbx_seq_one_letter_code
_entity_poly.pdbx_strand_id
1 'polypeptide(L)'
;MTSASVRHSPSALHPVDLFGASASGLHPVGERIALWLADIPAKVVARDFAVAVHTAKGWKRGHLPLMAHFAAMVTRWGDDFLDFAFAPALAEAPSLSQQLDRMEKRAAQFSRDLAELKQQVTHEKVEDQSRRAAGAGGDDAGSVAGPGRARGRMVSRAIGLGLLLALAAPILSDAVAPAVYASVLDLGDQGDDPAARLHKVARRPLRLGGKRELSA
;
A
#
# COMPACT_ATOMS: atom_id res chain seq x y z
N MET A 1 2.67 49.89 13.36
CA MET A 1 1.77 48.81 13.82
C MET A 1 1.38 47.99 12.61
N THR A 2 2.13 46.92 12.35
CA THR A 2 2.04 46.09 11.14
C THR A 2 1.15 44.90 11.43
N SER A 3 -0.06 44.90 10.88
CA SER A 3 -1.00 43.78 10.97
C SER A 3 -0.48 42.59 10.16
N ALA A 4 -0.05 41.55 10.86
CA ALA A 4 0.32 40.27 10.27
C ALA A 4 -0.93 39.52 9.81
N SER A 5 -1.13 39.46 8.49
CA SER A 5 -2.19 38.68 7.86
C SER A 5 -1.86 37.18 7.97
N VAL A 6 -2.47 36.51 8.95
CA VAL A 6 -2.38 35.05 9.14
C VAL A 6 -3.16 34.38 8.02
N ARG A 7 -2.47 34.00 6.94
CA ARG A 7 -3.03 33.18 5.87
C ARG A 7 -3.40 31.82 6.45
N HIS A 8 -4.69 31.56 6.56
CA HIS A 8 -5.19 30.22 6.87
C HIS A 8 -4.93 29.35 5.65
N SER A 9 -3.97 28.44 5.77
CA SER A 9 -3.75 27.39 4.76
C SER A 9 -5.03 26.55 4.66
N PRO A 10 -5.62 26.40 3.46
CA PRO A 10 -6.80 25.58 3.29
C PRO A 10 -6.49 24.14 3.70
N SER A 11 -7.39 23.59 4.52
CA SER A 11 -7.32 22.27 5.14
C SER A 11 -6.73 21.22 4.19
N ALA A 12 -5.65 20.58 4.66
CA ALA A 12 -5.04 19.45 4.01
C ALA A 12 -6.12 18.39 3.71
N LEU A 13 -6.11 17.93 2.47
CA LEU A 13 -6.86 16.76 2.03
C LEU A 13 -6.61 15.63 3.02
N HIS A 14 -7.58 15.32 3.88
CA HIS A 14 -7.48 14.13 4.70
C HIS A 14 -7.43 12.95 3.72
N PRO A 15 -6.35 12.14 3.71
CA PRO A 15 -6.39 10.86 3.01
C PRO A 15 -7.65 10.16 3.48
N VAL A 16 -8.37 9.51 2.57
CA VAL A 16 -9.43 8.59 2.98
C VAL A 16 -8.72 7.60 3.89
N ASP A 17 -8.92 7.76 5.19
CA ASP A 17 -8.26 6.96 6.18
C ASP A 17 -9.01 5.64 6.19
N LEU A 18 -8.78 4.85 5.14
CA LEU A 18 -9.33 3.52 4.95
C LEU A 18 -8.99 2.62 6.14
N PHE A 19 -7.97 3.02 6.92
CA PHE A 19 -7.49 2.39 8.15
C PHE A 19 -7.69 3.23 9.41
N GLY A 20 -8.37 4.38 9.29
CA GLY A 20 -8.66 5.28 10.38
C GLY A 20 -9.65 4.66 11.35
N ALA A 21 -9.37 4.77 12.64
CA ALA A 21 -10.29 4.31 13.66
C ALA A 21 -11.60 5.11 13.58
N SER A 22 -12.74 4.42 13.60
CA SER A 22 -14.07 5.04 13.74
C SER A 22 -14.16 5.77 15.10
N ALA A 23 -15.22 6.56 15.30
CA ALA A 23 -15.55 7.16 16.59
C ALA A 23 -15.65 6.11 17.73
N SER A 24 -15.89 4.84 17.40
CA SER A 24 -15.87 3.70 18.32
C SER A 24 -14.45 3.19 18.68
N GLY A 25 -13.40 3.73 18.07
CA GLY A 25 -12.03 3.22 18.17
C GLY A 25 -11.79 1.91 17.40
N LEU A 26 -12.84 1.35 16.79
CA LEU A 26 -12.78 0.15 15.96
C LEU A 26 -12.83 0.53 14.48
N HIS A 27 -12.25 -0.33 13.66
CA HIS A 27 -12.22 -0.13 12.23
C HIS A 27 -13.54 -0.66 11.62
N PRO A 28 -14.22 0.07 10.71
CA PRO A 28 -15.51 -0.37 10.14
C PRO A 28 -15.45 -1.77 9.50
N VAL A 29 -14.41 -2.05 8.71
CA VAL A 29 -14.14 -3.39 8.15
C VAL A 29 -13.99 -4.45 9.25
N GLY A 30 -13.33 -4.12 10.36
CA GLY A 30 -13.18 -5.04 11.50
C GLY A 30 -14.52 -5.41 12.11
N GLU A 31 -15.41 -4.44 12.33
CA GLU A 31 -16.78 -4.68 12.81
C GLU A 31 -17.57 -5.60 11.86
N ARG A 32 -17.41 -5.42 10.54
CA ARG A 32 -18.02 -6.32 9.54
C ARG A 32 -17.44 -7.73 9.62
N ILE A 33 -16.13 -7.89 9.75
CA ILE A 33 -15.52 -9.20 9.96
C ILE A 33 -16.09 -9.87 11.22
N ALA A 34 -16.28 -9.12 12.31
CA ALA A 34 -16.87 -9.65 13.53
C ALA A 34 -18.30 -10.19 13.30
N LEU A 35 -19.12 -9.46 12.53
CA LEU A 35 -20.46 -9.89 12.14
C LEU A 35 -20.44 -11.15 11.27
N TRP A 36 -19.54 -11.21 10.28
CA TRP A 36 -19.36 -12.41 9.43
C TRP A 36 -19.00 -13.64 10.27
N LEU A 37 -18.15 -13.44 11.27
CA LEU A 37 -17.71 -14.50 12.17
C LEU A 37 -18.71 -14.82 13.28
N ALA A 38 -19.83 -14.10 13.43
CA ALA A 38 -20.69 -14.16 14.62
C ALA A 38 -21.10 -15.60 14.99
N ASP A 39 -21.53 -16.36 13.99
CA ASP A 39 -22.02 -17.74 14.17
C ASP A 39 -20.92 -18.81 14.18
N ILE A 40 -19.66 -18.43 13.92
CA ILE A 40 -18.53 -19.37 13.89
C ILE A 40 -17.83 -19.37 15.25
N PRO A 41 -17.73 -20.51 15.97
CA PRO A 41 -17.03 -20.55 17.25
C PRO A 41 -15.55 -20.13 17.11
N ALA A 42 -15.04 -19.33 18.06
CA ALA A 42 -13.66 -18.83 17.98
C ALA A 42 -12.60 -19.94 17.88
N LYS A 43 -12.86 -21.12 18.49
CA LYS A 43 -11.97 -22.29 18.38
C LYS A 43 -11.90 -22.84 16.94
N VAL A 44 -13.00 -22.78 16.20
CA VAL A 44 -13.07 -23.20 14.79
C VAL A 44 -12.29 -22.22 13.93
N VAL A 45 -12.53 -20.91 14.09
CA VAL A 45 -11.77 -19.86 13.39
C VAL A 45 -10.27 -20.00 13.66
N ALA A 46 -9.89 -20.17 14.92
CA ALA A 46 -8.49 -20.33 15.33
C ALA A 46 -7.80 -21.51 14.63
N ARG A 47 -8.46 -22.67 14.61
CA ARG A 47 -7.97 -23.87 13.92
C ARG A 47 -7.88 -23.66 12.41
N ASP A 48 -8.93 -23.09 11.81
CA ASP A 48 -9.04 -22.96 10.35
C ASP A 48 -8.00 -21.98 9.77
N PHE A 49 -7.54 -21.00 10.55
CA PHE A 49 -6.54 -20.01 10.16
C PHE A 49 -5.18 -20.17 10.87
N ALA A 50 -4.97 -21.28 11.58
CA ALA A 50 -3.73 -21.55 12.34
C ALA A 50 -3.30 -20.41 13.29
N VAL A 51 -4.26 -19.76 13.95
CA VAL A 51 -3.99 -18.69 14.94
C VAL A 51 -4.38 -19.11 16.35
N ALA A 52 -3.88 -18.39 17.35
CA ALA A 52 -4.30 -18.59 18.73
C ALA A 52 -5.78 -18.22 18.93
N VAL A 53 -6.47 -18.93 19.83
CA VAL A 53 -7.90 -18.70 20.12
C VAL A 53 -8.18 -17.26 20.59
N HIS A 54 -7.25 -16.65 21.32
CA HIS A 54 -7.39 -15.26 21.76
C HIS A 54 -7.37 -14.26 20.58
N THR A 55 -6.57 -14.54 19.54
CA THR A 55 -6.52 -13.74 18.31
C THR A 55 -7.85 -13.82 17.55
N ALA A 56 -8.39 -15.03 17.40
CA ALA A 56 -9.71 -15.23 16.79
C ALA A 56 -10.84 -14.53 17.59
N LYS A 57 -10.77 -14.54 18.92
CA LYS A 57 -11.67 -13.73 19.77
C LYS A 57 -11.48 -12.24 19.55
N GLY A 58 -10.27 -11.77 19.26
CA GLY A 58 -10.00 -10.39 18.84
C GLY A 58 -10.75 -10.02 17.57
N TRP A 59 -10.66 -10.85 16.53
CA TRP A 59 -11.37 -10.62 15.27
C TRP A 59 -12.89 -10.60 15.45
N LYS A 60 -13.43 -11.51 16.26
CA LYS A 60 -14.86 -11.51 16.64
C LYS A 60 -15.31 -10.31 17.47
N ARG A 61 -14.37 -9.51 18.01
CA ARG A 61 -14.66 -8.24 18.70
C ARG A 61 -14.49 -7.01 17.80
N GLY A 62 -14.17 -7.21 16.53
CA GLY A 62 -14.00 -6.13 15.56
C GLY A 62 -12.56 -5.69 15.35
N HIS A 63 -11.57 -6.38 15.93
CA HIS A 63 -10.17 -6.07 15.65
C HIS A 63 -9.80 -6.55 14.25
N LEU A 64 -9.15 -5.68 13.46
CA LEU A 64 -8.72 -6.01 12.12
C LEU A 64 -7.67 -7.12 12.15
N PRO A 65 -7.79 -8.19 11.34
CA PRO A 65 -6.71 -9.13 11.15
C PRO A 65 -5.51 -8.47 10.45
N LEU A 66 -4.31 -8.98 10.73
CA LEU A 66 -3.12 -8.65 9.93
C LEU A 66 -3.34 -9.08 8.48
N MET A 67 -2.68 -8.41 7.54
CA MET A 67 -2.88 -8.62 6.10
C MET A 67 -2.71 -10.08 5.65
N ALA A 68 -1.74 -10.82 6.22
CA ALA A 68 -1.55 -12.23 5.91
C ALA A 68 -2.78 -13.09 6.28
N HIS A 69 -3.39 -12.84 7.45
CA HIS A 69 -4.59 -13.55 7.87
C HIS A 69 -5.83 -13.09 7.10
N PHE A 70 -5.91 -11.80 6.76
CA PHE A 70 -6.98 -11.29 5.91
C PHE A 70 -6.95 -11.94 4.53
N ALA A 71 -5.78 -12.04 3.89
CA ALA A 71 -5.61 -12.76 2.64
C ALA A 71 -6.04 -14.23 2.75
N ALA A 72 -5.69 -14.91 3.84
CA ALA A 72 -6.14 -16.29 4.09
C ALA A 72 -7.68 -16.40 4.22
N MET A 73 -8.33 -15.41 4.85
CA MET A 73 -9.80 -15.33 4.94
C MET A 73 -10.43 -15.16 3.56
N VAL A 74 -9.87 -14.29 2.72
CA VAL A 74 -10.30 -14.09 1.33
C VAL A 74 -10.14 -15.37 0.53
N THR A 75 -9.00 -16.05 0.61
CA THR A 75 -8.80 -17.34 -0.07
C THR A 75 -9.81 -18.40 0.37
N ARG A 76 -10.22 -18.40 1.64
CA ARG A 76 -11.17 -19.38 2.19
C ARG A 76 -12.61 -19.11 1.76
N TRP A 77 -13.04 -17.84 1.78
CA TRP A 77 -14.46 -17.47 1.62
C TRP A 77 -14.78 -16.79 0.29
N GLY A 78 -13.78 -16.31 -0.44
CA GLY A 78 -13.92 -15.67 -1.74
C GLY A 78 -14.54 -14.27 -1.68
N ASP A 79 -15.15 -13.89 -2.80
CA ASP A 79 -15.64 -12.54 -3.06
C ASP A 79 -16.81 -12.14 -2.15
N ASP A 80 -17.68 -13.08 -1.77
CA ASP A 80 -18.81 -12.82 -0.85
C ASP A 80 -18.34 -12.24 0.49
N PHE A 81 -17.19 -12.72 0.98
CA PHE A 81 -16.59 -12.19 2.20
C PHE A 81 -16.00 -10.80 1.99
N LEU A 82 -15.33 -10.57 0.85
CA LEU A 82 -14.78 -9.25 0.50
C LEU A 82 -15.88 -8.21 0.39
N ASP A 83 -16.92 -8.50 -0.39
CA ASP A 83 -18.07 -7.62 -0.59
C ASP A 83 -18.74 -7.32 0.74
N PHE A 84 -18.96 -8.33 1.59
CA PHE A 84 -19.56 -8.12 2.90
C PHE A 84 -18.68 -7.28 3.84
N ALA A 85 -17.37 -7.56 3.91
CA ALA A 85 -16.43 -6.91 4.80
C ALA A 85 -16.19 -5.44 4.40
N PHE A 86 -16.14 -5.15 3.10
CA PHE A 86 -15.88 -3.81 2.58
C PHE A 86 -17.12 -3.03 2.15
N ALA A 87 -18.32 -3.62 2.21
CA ALA A 87 -19.57 -2.92 1.87
C ALA A 87 -19.68 -1.49 2.45
N PRO A 88 -19.34 -1.21 3.73
CA PRO A 88 -19.38 0.16 4.24
C PRO A 88 -18.36 1.09 3.57
N ALA A 89 -17.13 0.63 3.37
CA ALA A 89 -16.07 1.40 2.72
C ALA A 89 -16.40 1.66 1.24
N LEU A 90 -17.09 0.72 0.58
CA LEU A 90 -17.55 0.86 -0.79
C LEU A 90 -18.80 1.76 -0.89
N ALA A 91 -19.67 1.76 0.12
CA ALA A 91 -20.83 2.66 0.16
C ALA A 91 -20.43 4.13 0.37
N GLU A 92 -19.36 4.36 1.14
CA GLU A 92 -18.78 5.69 1.36
C GLU A 92 -17.73 6.07 0.31
N ALA A 93 -17.40 5.16 -0.61
CA ALA A 93 -16.42 5.45 -1.65
C ALA A 93 -16.91 6.62 -2.51
N PRO A 94 -16.03 7.59 -2.82
CA PRO A 94 -16.36 8.64 -3.77
C PRO A 94 -16.81 7.98 -5.07
N SER A 95 -17.85 8.53 -5.70
CA SER A 95 -18.30 8.03 -7.00
C SER A 95 -17.14 8.00 -7.99
N LEU A 96 -17.19 7.10 -8.99
CA LEU A 96 -16.13 7.00 -10.01
C LEU A 96 -15.82 8.37 -10.65
N SER A 97 -16.84 9.19 -10.90
CA SER A 97 -16.67 10.57 -11.37
C SER A 97 -15.86 11.44 -10.41
N GLN A 98 -16.15 11.40 -9.11
CA GLN A 98 -15.38 12.13 -8.10
C GLN A 98 -13.95 11.61 -7.98
N GLN A 99 -13.72 10.31 -8.19
CA GLN A 99 -12.37 9.74 -8.22
C GLN A 99 -11.60 10.25 -9.44
N LEU A 100 -12.23 10.25 -10.62
CA LEU A 100 -11.65 10.80 -11.85
C LEU A 100 -11.31 12.29 -11.70
N ASP A 101 -12.22 13.10 -11.16
CA ASP A 101 -11.97 14.52 -10.88
C ASP A 101 -10.76 14.72 -9.95
N ARG A 102 -10.62 13.87 -8.93
CA ARG A 102 -9.46 13.92 -8.02
C ARG A 102 -8.17 13.51 -8.74
N MET A 103 -8.22 12.48 -9.59
CA MET A 103 -7.07 12.05 -10.39
C MET A 103 -6.64 13.13 -11.37
N GLU A 104 -7.59 13.79 -12.04
CA GLU A 104 -7.33 14.90 -12.95
C GLU A 104 -6.69 16.08 -12.21
N LYS A 105 -7.23 16.47 -11.06
CA LYS A 105 -6.64 17.52 -10.21
C LYS A 105 -5.22 17.18 -9.77
N ARG A 106 -4.94 15.91 -9.44
CA ARG A 106 -3.59 15.44 -9.10
C ARG A 106 -2.67 15.48 -10.32
N ALA A 107 -3.11 15.03 -11.48
CA ALA A 107 -2.33 15.09 -12.71
C ALA A 107 -1.98 16.53 -13.12
N ALA A 108 -2.93 17.46 -12.95
CA ALA A 108 -2.70 18.88 -13.16
C ALA A 108 -1.68 19.46 -12.17
N GLN A 109 -1.71 19.03 -10.90
CA GLN A 109 -0.71 19.43 -9.92
C GLN A 109 0.69 18.90 -10.28
N PHE A 110 0.81 17.61 -10.60
CA PHE A 110 2.08 17.02 -11.03
C PHE A 110 2.67 17.72 -12.26
N SER A 111 1.81 18.12 -13.20
CA SER A 111 2.25 18.86 -14.39
C SER A 111 2.83 20.24 -14.03
N ARG A 112 2.27 20.92 -13.02
CA ARG A 112 2.81 22.19 -12.50
C ARG A 112 4.15 21.97 -11.80
N ASP A 113 4.24 20.96 -10.93
CA ASP A 113 5.46 20.65 -10.19
C ASP A 113 6.62 20.31 -11.15
N LEU A 114 6.34 19.59 -12.24
CA LEU A 114 7.33 19.30 -13.29
C LEU A 114 7.75 20.54 -14.08
N ALA A 115 6.84 21.47 -14.35
CA ALA A 115 7.17 22.72 -15.02
C ALA A 115 8.07 23.61 -14.15
N GLU A 116 7.80 23.67 -12.85
CA GLU A 116 8.61 24.39 -11.87
C GLU A 116 10.02 23.77 -11.75
N LEU A 117 10.10 22.44 -11.62
CA LEU A 117 11.39 21.75 -11.56
C LEU A 117 12.22 21.99 -12.83
N LYS A 118 11.57 22.01 -14.01
CA LYS A 118 12.24 22.31 -15.28
C LYS A 118 12.80 23.74 -15.30
N GLN A 119 12.07 24.72 -14.74
CA GLN A 119 12.54 26.10 -14.62
C GLN A 119 13.75 26.20 -13.67
N GLN A 120 13.70 25.53 -12.52
CA GLN A 120 14.82 25.51 -11.56
C GLN A 120 16.10 24.96 -12.20
N VAL A 121 16.01 23.85 -12.94
CA VAL A 121 17.17 23.26 -13.66
C VAL A 121 17.71 24.21 -14.73
N THR A 122 16.87 24.98 -15.41
CA THR A 122 17.35 25.98 -16.38
C THR A 122 18.09 27.14 -15.73
N HIS A 123 17.64 27.62 -14.56
CA HIS A 123 18.31 28.69 -13.84
C HIS A 123 19.67 28.25 -13.29
N GLU A 124 19.76 27.06 -12.70
CA GLU A 124 21.02 26.50 -12.20
C GLU A 124 22.08 26.38 -13.31
N LYS A 125 21.67 25.91 -14.50
CA LYS A 125 22.58 25.75 -15.64
C LYS A 125 23.11 27.10 -16.16
N VAL A 126 22.31 28.16 -16.11
CA VAL A 126 22.72 29.50 -16.54
C VAL A 126 23.70 30.10 -15.53
N GLU A 127 23.44 29.96 -14.23
CA GLU A 127 24.34 30.46 -13.18
C GLU A 127 25.73 29.80 -13.23
N ASP A 128 25.78 28.48 -13.48
CA ASP A 128 27.04 27.75 -13.63
C ASP A 128 27.84 28.19 -14.88
N GLN A 129 27.17 28.54 -15.97
CA GLN A 129 27.83 29.08 -17.16
C GLN A 129 28.37 30.50 -16.93
N SER A 130 27.62 31.35 -16.23
CA SER A 130 28.08 32.70 -15.87
C SER A 130 29.29 32.68 -14.92
N ARG A 131 29.35 31.74 -13.96
CA ARG A 131 30.53 31.58 -13.09
C ARG A 131 31.78 31.13 -13.84
N ARG A 132 31.65 30.27 -14.86
CA ARG A 132 32.80 29.83 -15.68
C ARG A 132 33.34 30.92 -16.59
N ALA A 133 32.49 31.81 -17.10
CA ALA A 133 32.93 32.93 -17.93
C ALA A 133 33.72 34.00 -17.15
N ALA A 134 33.44 34.19 -15.86
CA ALA A 134 34.13 35.16 -15.01
C ALA A 134 35.51 34.67 -14.49
N GLY A 135 35.83 33.37 -14.60
CA GLY A 135 37.09 32.78 -14.13
C GLY A 135 38.16 32.55 -15.20
N ALA A 136 37.91 32.91 -16.46
CA ALA A 136 38.80 32.61 -17.59
C ALA A 136 39.89 33.69 -17.85
N GLY A 137 40.06 34.66 -16.96
CA GLY A 137 41.15 35.65 -17.01
C GLY A 137 42.02 35.53 -15.76
N GLY A 138 43.04 34.67 -15.81
CA GLY A 138 43.93 34.45 -14.67
C GLY A 138 45.08 33.52 -14.99
N ASP A 139 46.04 34.07 -15.73
CA ASP A 139 47.49 33.83 -15.73
C ASP A 139 48.04 32.39 -15.63
N ASP A 140 48.62 31.97 -16.76
CA ASP A 140 49.73 31.03 -16.84
C ASP A 140 50.91 31.51 -15.97
N ALA A 141 51.20 30.79 -14.88
CA ALA A 141 52.53 30.72 -14.31
C ALA A 141 52.73 29.44 -13.49
N GLY A 142 53.20 28.40 -14.19
CA GLY A 142 54.19 27.41 -13.73
C GLY A 142 54.02 26.73 -12.37
N SER A 143 53.77 25.41 -12.39
CA SER A 143 54.44 24.48 -11.47
C SER A 143 54.24 23.04 -11.93
N VAL A 144 55.28 22.51 -12.58
CA VAL A 144 55.55 21.09 -12.73
C VAL A 144 56.12 20.60 -11.39
N ALA A 145 55.46 19.63 -10.74
CA ALA A 145 56.10 18.47 -10.09
C ALA A 145 55.11 17.68 -9.21
N GLY A 146 55.05 16.36 -9.41
CA GLY A 146 54.75 15.41 -8.33
C GLY A 146 53.76 14.30 -8.67
N PRO A 147 54.20 13.03 -8.77
CA PRO A 147 53.30 11.88 -8.78
C PRO A 147 52.94 11.50 -7.34
N GLY A 148 51.64 11.51 -7.00
CA GLY A 148 51.21 11.36 -5.60
C GLY A 148 49.82 10.76 -5.45
N ARG A 149 49.79 9.42 -5.34
CA ARG A 149 48.81 8.57 -4.64
C ARG A 149 47.32 8.73 -4.96
N ALA A 150 46.83 7.67 -5.61
CA ALA A 150 45.50 7.12 -5.44
C ALA A 150 45.01 7.13 -3.97
N ARG A 151 43.83 7.70 -3.75
CA ARG A 151 42.90 7.21 -2.72
C ARG A 151 41.47 7.49 -3.17
N GLY A 152 40.81 6.42 -3.62
CA GLY A 152 39.44 6.45 -4.09
C GLY A 152 38.49 7.01 -3.04
N ARG A 153 37.66 7.95 -3.46
CA ARG A 153 36.38 8.26 -2.82
C ARG A 153 35.29 7.80 -3.76
N MET A 154 34.83 6.58 -3.51
CA MET A 154 33.64 5.99 -4.08
C MET A 154 32.45 6.77 -3.49
N VAL A 155 32.04 7.84 -4.18
CA VAL A 155 30.80 8.55 -3.88
C VAL A 155 29.68 7.72 -4.49
N SER A 156 29.02 6.94 -3.63
CA SER A 156 27.84 6.15 -3.96
C SER A 156 26.72 7.03 -4.54
N ARG A 157 26.67 7.11 -5.88
CA ARG A 157 25.46 7.46 -6.61
C ARG A 157 24.58 6.21 -6.69
N ALA A 158 23.89 5.93 -5.59
CA ALA A 158 22.82 4.95 -5.52
C ALA A 158 21.50 5.67 -5.24
N ILE A 159 21.07 6.51 -6.18
CA ILE A 159 19.71 7.04 -6.24
C ILE A 159 19.31 7.02 -7.71
N GLY A 160 18.38 6.13 -8.08
CA GLY A 160 17.79 6.19 -9.43
C GLY A 160 17.35 4.89 -10.09
N LEU A 161 17.13 3.78 -9.38
CA LEU A 161 16.45 2.62 -9.97
C LEU A 161 15.32 2.01 -9.11
N GLY A 162 15.20 2.39 -7.85
CA GLY A 162 14.09 1.95 -6.99
C GLY A 162 12.76 2.65 -7.27
N LEU A 163 12.78 3.89 -7.78
CA LEU A 163 11.56 4.68 -8.01
C LEU A 163 10.92 4.42 -9.38
N LEU A 164 11.60 3.72 -10.29
CA LEU A 164 11.05 3.33 -11.60
C LEU A 164 10.35 1.97 -11.57
N LEU A 165 10.56 1.15 -10.53
CA LEU A 165 9.80 -0.09 -10.33
C LEU A 165 8.48 0.10 -9.56
N ALA A 166 8.32 1.20 -8.82
CA ALA A 166 7.10 1.45 -8.04
C ALA A 166 5.93 2.02 -8.89
N LEU A 167 6.19 2.49 -10.11
CA LEU A 167 5.19 3.03 -11.03
C LEU A 167 4.68 2.02 -12.06
N ALA A 168 5.25 0.82 -12.13
CA ALA A 168 4.82 -0.27 -13.02
C ALA A 168 4.04 -1.39 -12.30
N ALA A 169 3.75 -1.24 -11.01
CA ALA A 169 3.11 -2.27 -10.20
C ALA A 169 1.63 -2.58 -10.51
N PRO A 170 0.79 -1.72 -11.14
CA PRO A 170 -0.60 -2.10 -11.36
C PRO A 170 -0.87 -2.89 -12.66
N ILE A 171 0.16 -3.24 -13.46
CA ILE A 171 -0.04 -3.95 -14.75
C ILE A 171 0.57 -5.37 -14.76
N LEU A 172 1.25 -5.81 -13.68
CA LEU A 172 1.92 -7.12 -13.62
C LEU A 172 1.40 -8.06 -12.51
N SER A 173 0.17 -7.85 -12.03
CA SER A 173 -0.38 -8.60 -10.89
C SER A 173 -0.77 -10.06 -11.19
N ASP A 174 -0.78 -10.52 -12.44
CA ASP A 174 -1.24 -11.88 -12.78
C ASP A 174 -0.12 -12.94 -12.92
N ALA A 175 1.16 -12.56 -12.94
CA ALA A 175 2.23 -13.52 -13.26
C ALA A 175 3.25 -13.80 -12.13
N VAL A 176 3.35 -12.95 -11.10
CA VAL A 176 4.46 -13.03 -10.12
C VAL A 176 4.04 -13.62 -8.77
N ALA A 177 2.74 -13.72 -8.49
CA ALA A 177 2.22 -14.32 -7.26
C ALA A 177 2.63 -15.80 -7.03
N PRO A 178 2.73 -16.70 -8.03
CA PRO A 178 3.07 -18.09 -7.75
C PRO A 178 4.58 -18.32 -7.49
N ALA A 179 5.47 -17.46 -8.00
CA ALA A 179 6.92 -17.67 -7.89
C ALA A 179 7.47 -17.33 -6.49
N VAL A 180 6.91 -16.30 -5.83
CA VAL A 180 7.34 -15.90 -4.48
C VAL A 180 6.74 -16.82 -3.41
N TYR A 181 5.58 -17.45 -3.67
CA TYR A 181 5.01 -18.46 -2.78
C TYR A 181 5.76 -19.80 -2.85
N ALA A 182 6.31 -20.16 -4.01
CA ALA A 182 7.10 -21.38 -4.17
C ALA A 182 8.41 -21.36 -3.37
N SER A 183 9.08 -20.20 -3.25
CA SER A 183 10.35 -20.10 -2.51
C SER A 183 10.22 -20.11 -0.98
N VAL A 184 9.02 -19.89 -0.43
CA VAL A 184 8.77 -19.91 1.03
C VAL A 184 8.27 -21.28 1.50
N LEU A 185 7.90 -22.18 0.58
CA LEU A 185 7.40 -23.53 0.89
C LEU A 185 8.41 -24.65 0.59
N ASP A 186 9.62 -24.34 0.12
CA ASP A 186 10.68 -25.33 -0.16
C ASP A 186 11.51 -25.72 1.09
N LEU A 187 10.81 -25.98 2.20
CA LEU A 187 11.34 -26.58 3.42
C LEU A 187 10.33 -27.62 3.91
N GLY A 188 10.18 -28.70 3.14
CA GLY A 188 9.28 -29.78 3.50
C GLY A 188 9.02 -30.78 2.38
N ASP A 189 10.07 -31.45 1.92
CA ASP A 189 9.96 -32.74 1.22
C ASP A 189 9.36 -33.78 2.19
N GLN A 190 8.03 -33.89 2.17
CA GLN A 190 7.31 -35.08 2.63
C GLN A 190 6.11 -35.28 1.70
N GLY A 191 6.25 -36.26 0.80
CA GLY A 191 5.32 -36.56 -0.28
C GLY A 191 3.94 -37.03 0.18
N ASP A 192 3.06 -36.08 0.45
CA ASP A 192 1.61 -36.26 0.46
C ASP A 192 0.97 -35.15 -0.39
N ASP A 193 0.31 -35.55 -1.48
CA ASP A 193 -0.37 -34.67 -2.44
C ASP A 193 -1.41 -33.75 -1.74
N PRO A 194 -1.15 -32.42 -1.64
CA PRO A 194 -2.04 -31.48 -0.97
C PRO A 194 -3.31 -31.21 -1.78
N ALA A 195 -3.33 -31.49 -3.09
CA ALA A 195 -4.50 -31.29 -3.94
C ALA A 195 -5.63 -32.27 -3.60
N ALA A 196 -5.29 -33.47 -3.12
CA ALA A 196 -6.27 -34.49 -2.73
C ALA A 196 -7.05 -34.15 -1.43
N ARG A 197 -6.50 -33.29 -0.55
CA ARG A 197 -7.17 -32.91 0.72
C ARG A 197 -8.12 -31.73 0.57
N LEU A 198 -7.87 -30.80 -0.36
CA LEU A 198 -8.72 -29.61 -0.52
C LEU A 198 -10.04 -29.89 -1.24
N HIS A 199 -10.12 -30.92 -2.10
CA HIS A 199 -11.37 -31.28 -2.76
C HIS A 199 -12.40 -31.99 -1.87
N LYS A 200 -12.02 -32.48 -0.68
CA LYS A 200 -12.95 -33.20 0.21
C LYS A 200 -13.69 -32.30 1.20
N VAL A 201 -13.28 -31.04 1.37
CA VAL A 201 -13.89 -30.10 2.33
C VAL A 201 -14.79 -29.06 1.65
N ALA A 202 -14.68 -28.87 0.33
CA ALA A 202 -15.34 -27.78 -0.40
C ALA A 202 -16.80 -28.02 -0.84
N ARG A 203 -17.48 -29.09 -0.40
CA ARG A 203 -18.89 -29.35 -0.79
C ARG A 203 -19.79 -29.79 0.36
N ARG A 204 -19.64 -29.20 1.55
CA ARG A 204 -20.77 -29.14 2.48
C ARG A 204 -21.54 -27.86 2.18
N PRO A 205 -22.75 -27.93 1.59
CA PRO A 205 -23.61 -26.76 1.53
C PRO A 205 -23.82 -26.29 2.97
N LEU A 206 -23.40 -25.05 3.26
CA LEU A 206 -23.84 -24.35 4.45
C LEU A 206 -25.36 -24.31 4.37
N ARG A 207 -26.03 -25.16 5.14
CA ARG A 207 -27.45 -25.01 5.43
C ARG A 207 -27.59 -23.65 6.11
N LEU A 208 -27.91 -22.63 5.33
CA LEU A 208 -28.45 -21.37 5.81
C LEU A 208 -29.74 -21.72 6.56
N GLY A 209 -29.63 -21.80 7.89
CA GLY A 209 -30.73 -22.14 8.76
C GLY A 209 -31.81 -21.07 8.67
N GLY A 210 -33.00 -21.50 8.26
CA GLY A 210 -34.30 -20.96 8.67
C GLY A 210 -34.51 -19.46 8.47
N LYS A 211 -35.20 -19.11 7.38
CA LYS A 211 -36.04 -17.91 7.33
C LYS A 211 -36.96 -17.94 8.56
N ARG A 212 -36.77 -17.02 9.50
CA ARG A 212 -37.79 -16.71 10.50
C ARG A 212 -38.88 -15.94 9.77
N GLU A 213 -39.97 -16.62 9.44
CA GLU A 213 -41.22 -15.96 9.08
C GLU A 213 -41.72 -15.22 10.32
N LEU A 214 -41.72 -13.90 10.23
CA LEU A 214 -42.42 -13.01 11.15
C LEU A 214 -43.91 -13.12 10.80
N SER A 215 -44.65 -13.97 11.52
CA SER A 215 -46.11 -13.87 11.54
C SER A 215 -46.53 -12.62 12.32
N ALA A 216 -47.42 -11.85 11.71
CA ALA A 216 -48.19 -10.77 12.31
C ALA A 216 -49.27 -11.30 13.27
#